data_AF-A0A927RV57-F1
#
_entry.id   AF-A0A927RV57-F1
#
_cell.length_a   1.000
_cell.length_b   1.000
_cell.length_c   1.000
_cell.angle_alpha   90.00
_cell.angle_beta   90.00
_cell.angle_gamma   90.00
#
_symmetry.space_group_name_H-M   'P 1'
#
loop_
_entity.id
_entity.type
_entity.pdbx_description
1 polymer ?
#
loop_
_entity_poly.entity_id
_entity_poly.type
_entity_poly.pdbx_seq_one_letter_code
_entity_poly.pdbx_strand_id
1 'polypeptide(L)' 'MRDKHNESGAAKMAWKLFEKTGSISYYMLYYDLIRKD' A
#
# COMPACT_ATOMS: atom_id res chain seq x y z
N MET A 1 12.63 -17.51 4.15
CA MET A 1 13.01 -16.08 4.09
C MET A 1 11.76 -15.32 3.66
N ARG A 2 11.14 -14.56 4.57
CA ARG A 2 9.97 -13.72 4.26
C ARG A 2 10.52 -12.39 3.74
N ASP A 3 10.21 -12.07 2.50
CA ASP A 3 10.74 -10.92 1.76
C ASP A 3 10.47 -9.59 2.48
N LYS A 4 11.47 -9.08 3.19
CA LYS A 4 11.51 -7.71 3.74
C LYS A 4 11.45 -6.60 2.66
N HIS A 5 11.33 -6.96 1.38
CA HIS A 5 11.19 -6.02 0.27
C HIS A 5 9.76 -5.90 -0.27
N ASN A 6 8.82 -6.76 0.14
CA ASN A 6 7.46 -6.76 -0.41
C ASN A 6 6.51 -5.76 0.27
N GLU A 7 6.74 -5.42 1.54
CA GLU A 7 5.86 -4.51 2.30
C GLU A 7 5.90 -3.08 1.73
N SER A 8 7.10 -2.56 1.44
CA SER A 8 7.26 -1.28 0.73
C SER A 8 6.70 -1.29 -0.70
N GLY A 9 6.71 -2.45 -1.37
CA GLY A 9 6.17 -2.61 -2.73
C GLY A 9 4.65 -2.52 -2.76
N ALA A 10 3.98 -3.23 -1.86
CA ALA A 10 2.53 -3.26 -1.75
C ALA A 10 1.97 -1.88 -1.37
N ALA A 11 2.57 -1.21 -0.38
CA ALA A 11 2.14 0.13 0.04
C ALA A 11 2.26 1.14 -1.12
N LYS A 12 3.39 1.13 -1.83
CA LYS A 12 3.62 2.02 -2.98
C LYS A 12 2.63 1.76 -4.13
N MET A 13 2.25 0.49 -4.34
CA MET A 13 1.26 0.13 -5.36
C MET A 13 -0.15 0.61 -4.96
N ALA A 14 -0.54 0.44 -3.70
CA ALA A 14 -1.81 0.94 -3.17
C ALA A 14 -1.91 2.48 -3.30
N TRP A 15 -0.85 3.21 -2.95
CA TRP A 15 -0.81 4.67 -3.11
C TRP A 15 -1.01 5.12 -4.57
N LYS A 16 -0.30 4.48 -5.52
CA LYS A 16 -0.47 4.79 -6.95
C LYS A 16 -1.88 4.54 -7.47
N LEU A 17 -2.54 3.47 -7.00
CA LEU A 17 -3.91 3.16 -7.37
C LEU A 17 -4.89 4.17 -6.79
N PHE A 18 -4.66 4.64 -5.55
CA PHE A 18 -5.41 5.75 -4.98
C PHE A 18 -5.25 7.03 -5.81
N GLU A 19 -4.03 7.45 -6.14
CA GLU A 19 -3.79 8.65 -6.96
C GLU A 19 -4.45 8.56 -8.33
N LYS A 20 -4.47 7.37 -8.94
CA LYS A 20 -5.08 7.15 -10.27
C LYS A 20 -6.61 7.11 -10.24
N THR A 21 -7.21 6.60 -9.17
CA THR A 21 -8.65 6.29 -9.12
C THR A 21 -9.45 7.18 -8.17
N GLY A 22 -8.79 7.84 -7.23
CA GLY A 22 -9.43 8.51 -6.10
C GLY A 22 -10.16 7.56 -5.14
N SER A 23 -10.01 6.25 -5.29
CA SER A 23 -10.76 5.27 -4.49
C SER A 23 -10.21 5.18 -3.06
N ILE A 24 -11.07 5.52 -2.10
CA ILE A 24 -10.77 5.51 -0.67
C ILE A 24 -10.29 4.13 -0.18
N SER A 25 -10.73 3.04 -0.81
CA SER A 25 -10.32 1.68 -0.44
C SER A 25 -8.81 1.47 -0.62
N TYR A 26 -8.20 2.06 -1.65
CA TYR A 26 -6.75 1.99 -1.84
C TYR A 26 -5.98 2.85 -0.85
N TYR A 27 -6.56 3.97 -0.40
CA TYR A 27 -5.98 4.78 0.68
C TYR A 27 -5.99 4.02 2.02
N MET A 28 -7.11 3.37 2.36
CA MET A 28 -7.22 2.53 3.55
C MET A 28 -6.21 1.38 3.51
N LEU A 29 -6.09 0.71 2.37
CA LEU A 29 -5.12 -0.36 2.17
C LEU A 29 -3.67 0.14 2.33
N TYR A 30 -3.33 1.28 1.74
CA TYR A 30 -2.02 1.91 1.94
C TYR A 30 -1.76 2.17 3.42
N TYR A 31 -2.74 2.72 4.14
CA TYR A 31 -2.63 3.03 5.57
C TYR A 31 -2.46 1.76 6.43
N ASP A 32 -3.15 0.68 6.10
CA ASP A 32 -3.01 -0.61 6.79
C ASP A 32 -1.63 -1.25 6.52
N LEU A 33 -1.10 -1.08 5.31
CA LEU A 33 0.20 -1.62 4.93
C LEU A 33 1.35 -0.87 5.62
N ILE A 34 1.28 0.46 5.75
CA ILE A 34 2.30 1.25 6.46
C ILE A 34 2.19 1.15 7.99
N ARG A 35 1.05 0.73 8.54
CA ARG A 35 0.86 0.54 9.99
C ARG A 35 1.38 -0.80 10.51
N LYS A 36 1.62 -1.76 9.62
CA LYS A 36 2.08 -3.11 9.98
C LYS A 36 3.61 -3.29 9.88
N ASP A 37 4.32 -2.29 9.36
CA ASP A 37 5.78 -2.11 9.46
C ASP A 37 6.12 -1.35 10.76
#